data_AF-A0A8B0LX63-F1
#
_entry.id   AF-A0A8B0LX63-F1
#
_cell.length_a   1.000
_cell.length_b   1.000
_cell.length_c   1.000
_cell.angle_alpha   90.00
_cell.angle_beta   90.00
_cell.angle_gamma   90.00
#
_symmetry.space_group_name_H-M   'P 1'
#
loop_
_entity.id
_entity.type
_entity.pdbx_description
1 polymer ?
#
loop_
_entity_poly.entity_id
_entity_poly.type
_entity_poly.pdbx_seq_one_letter_code
_entity_poly.pdbx_strand_id
1 'polypeptide(L)'
;GHKRGKLETWLAKIVLAVPAYGHFWIEHNRGHHRDVATPEDPASARMGENIYRFALREIPGAARRAWEIERQRLTRKGLSVWSLQNEALQSYVITLVLQGGLLLAFGWVMLPFLLIHNFFSWWVLTSANYIEHYGLLREKQPDGKYERCQPHHSWNANHKYSNLLLFHLQRHSDHHA
;
A
#
# COMPACT_ATOMS: atom_id res chain seq x y z
N GLY A 1 1.44 -9.03 4.51
CA GLY A 1 0.19 -8.27 4.26
C GLY A 1 -1.06 -9.08 4.55
N HIS A 2 -1.06 -10.37 4.26
CA HIS A 2 -2.32 -11.08 3.94
C HIS A 2 -2.72 -12.12 4.96
N LYS A 3 -1.79 -12.49 5.87
CA LYS A 3 -2.07 -13.37 6.99
C LYS A 3 -2.97 -12.64 8.00
N ARG A 4 -4.07 -13.29 8.37
CA ARG A 4 -5.13 -12.71 9.24
C ARG A 4 -4.87 -12.84 10.74
N GLY A 5 -3.72 -13.40 11.14
CA GLY A 5 -3.36 -13.53 12.54
C GLY A 5 -3.09 -12.16 13.18
N LYS A 6 -3.38 -12.06 14.48
CA LYS A 6 -3.21 -10.82 15.24
C LYS A 6 -1.74 -10.37 15.24
N LEU A 7 -0.81 -11.31 15.40
CA LEU A 7 0.62 -11.03 15.43
C LEU A 7 1.09 -10.48 14.09
N GLU A 8 0.74 -11.13 13.00
CA GLU A 8 1.14 -10.74 11.63
C GLU A 8 0.57 -9.38 11.24
N THR A 9 -0.65 -9.08 11.68
CA THR A 9 -1.28 -7.77 11.49
C THR A 9 -0.50 -6.68 12.23
N TRP A 10 -0.11 -6.93 13.48
CA TRP A 10 0.67 -5.97 14.26
C TRP A 10 2.08 -5.79 13.70
N LEU A 11 2.75 -6.87 13.30
CA LEU A 11 4.06 -6.79 12.65
C LEU A 11 3.99 -5.98 11.36
N ALA A 12 2.95 -6.17 10.53
CA ALA A 12 2.76 -5.37 9.33
C ALA A 12 2.55 -3.89 9.64
N LYS A 13 1.75 -3.55 10.67
CA LYS A 13 1.57 -2.16 11.12
C LYS A 13 2.88 -1.54 11.59
N ILE A 14 3.70 -2.27 12.35
CA ILE A 14 4.99 -1.79 12.84
C ILE A 14 5.96 -1.55 11.68
N VAL A 15 6.11 -2.54 10.78
CA VAL A 15 7.03 -2.44 9.63
C VAL A 15 6.65 -1.26 8.73
N LEU A 16 5.36 -1.03 8.48
CA LEU A 16 4.90 0.09 7.65
C LEU A 16 4.89 1.43 8.40
N ALA A 17 4.90 1.42 9.73
CA ALA A 17 5.05 2.63 10.52
C ALA A 17 6.47 3.20 10.47
N VAL A 18 7.50 2.35 10.29
CA VAL A 18 8.90 2.77 10.16
C VAL A 18 9.11 3.79 9.02
N PRO A 19 8.63 3.57 7.78
CA PRO A 19 8.69 4.56 6.71
C PRO A 19 7.51 5.53 6.68
N ALA A 20 6.69 5.64 7.75
CA ALA A 20 5.47 6.45 7.77
C ALA A 20 4.43 6.10 6.67
N TYR A 21 4.41 4.83 6.22
CA TYR A 21 3.55 4.35 5.13
C TYR A 21 2.42 3.43 5.63
N GLY A 22 1.94 3.66 6.86
CA GLY A 22 0.95 2.81 7.52
C GLY A 22 -0.40 2.66 6.81
N HIS A 23 -0.76 3.63 5.96
CA HIS A 23 -1.99 3.59 5.16
C HIS A 23 -1.98 2.50 4.09
N PHE A 24 -0.79 2.10 3.61
CA PHE A 24 -0.62 1.03 2.62
C PHE A 24 -1.24 -0.29 3.09
N TRP A 25 -1.13 -0.64 4.37
CA TRP A 25 -1.75 -1.85 4.91
C TRP A 25 -3.27 -1.92 4.63
N ILE A 26 -3.96 -0.79 4.77
CA ILE A 26 -5.40 -0.70 4.60
C ILE A 26 -5.74 -0.69 3.12
N GLU A 27 -5.08 0.19 2.37
CA GLU A 27 -5.33 0.38 0.95
C GLU A 27 -5.02 -0.89 0.16
N HIS A 28 -3.85 -1.47 0.38
CA HIS A 28 -3.41 -2.68 -0.31
C HIS A 28 -4.43 -3.79 -0.11
N ASN A 29 -4.66 -4.17 1.15
CA ASN A 29 -5.46 -5.35 1.50
C ASN A 29 -6.96 -5.20 1.26
N ARG A 30 -7.53 -3.99 1.36
CA ARG A 30 -8.98 -3.75 1.29
C ARG A 30 -9.42 -2.96 0.06
N GLY A 31 -8.48 -2.34 -0.64
CA GLY A 31 -8.71 -1.52 -1.83
C GLY A 31 -8.05 -2.14 -3.06
N HIS A 32 -6.73 -2.11 -3.14
CA HIS A 32 -5.98 -2.51 -4.32
C HIS A 32 -6.28 -3.95 -4.73
N HIS A 33 -6.23 -4.93 -3.83
CA HIS A 33 -6.60 -6.32 -4.18
C HIS A 33 -7.99 -6.48 -4.80
N ARG A 34 -8.94 -5.61 -4.44
CA ARG A 34 -10.32 -5.65 -4.98
C ARG A 34 -10.39 -5.03 -6.38
N ASP A 35 -9.74 -3.88 -6.56
CA ASP A 35 -9.88 -3.04 -7.75
C ASP A 35 -8.61 -3.07 -8.64
N VAL A 36 -7.65 -3.95 -8.38
CA VAL A 36 -6.43 -4.12 -9.18
C VAL A 36 -6.77 -4.26 -10.66
N ALA A 37 -5.96 -3.61 -11.50
CA ALA A 37 -6.17 -3.46 -12.94
C ALA A 37 -7.52 -2.81 -13.29
N THR A 38 -8.08 -1.92 -12.46
CA THR A 38 -9.21 -1.06 -12.84
C THR A 38 -8.85 0.44 -12.78
N PRO A 39 -9.60 1.32 -13.46
CA PRO A 39 -9.35 2.77 -13.43
C PRO A 39 -9.44 3.42 -12.05
N GLU A 40 -10.20 2.82 -11.12
CA GLU A 40 -10.42 3.27 -9.75
C GLU A 40 -9.25 2.97 -8.82
N ASP A 41 -8.34 2.09 -9.22
CA ASP A 41 -7.19 1.69 -8.41
C ASP A 41 -6.01 2.65 -8.60
N PRO A 42 -5.59 3.38 -7.54
CA PRO A 42 -4.44 4.27 -7.62
C PRO A 42 -3.14 3.50 -7.89
N ALA A 43 -3.03 2.24 -7.44
CA ALA A 43 -1.82 1.43 -7.55
C ALA A 43 -1.69 0.66 -8.89
N SER A 44 -2.67 0.77 -9.80
CA SER A 44 -2.57 0.22 -11.15
C SER A 44 -2.04 1.27 -12.13
N ALA A 45 -0.86 1.04 -12.69
CA ALA A 45 -0.22 1.96 -13.62
C ALA A 45 -0.86 1.89 -15.01
N ARG A 46 -1.21 3.04 -15.58
CA ARG A 46 -1.94 3.10 -16.86
C ARG A 46 -0.98 2.93 -18.04
N MET A 47 -1.51 2.42 -19.15
CA MET A 47 -0.74 2.33 -20.39
C MET A 47 -0.27 3.74 -20.82
N GLY A 48 1.04 3.91 -20.99
CA GLY A 48 1.68 5.18 -21.37
C GLY A 48 1.87 6.18 -20.22
N GLU A 49 1.49 5.84 -18.99
CA GLU A 49 1.77 6.67 -17.81
C GLU A 49 3.23 6.50 -17.38
N ASN A 50 4.01 7.57 -17.31
CA ASN A 50 5.36 7.46 -16.77
C ASN A 50 5.37 7.32 -15.23
N ILE A 51 6.44 6.75 -14.68
CA ILE A 51 6.57 6.47 -13.26
C ILE A 51 6.40 7.70 -12.36
N TYR A 52 6.81 8.89 -12.79
CA TYR A 52 6.67 10.11 -11.98
C TYR A 52 5.21 10.56 -11.89
N ARG A 53 4.49 10.55 -13.02
CA ARG A 53 3.04 10.82 -13.06
C ARG A 53 2.27 9.79 -12.25
N PHE A 54 2.67 8.52 -12.36
CA PHE A 54 2.11 7.44 -11.57
C PHE A 54 2.33 7.69 -10.07
N ALA A 55 3.55 7.96 -9.61
CA ALA A 55 3.85 8.20 -8.20
C ALA A 55 3.06 9.38 -7.62
N LEU A 56 2.92 10.47 -8.38
CA LEU A 56 2.11 11.63 -7.98
C LEU A 56 0.62 11.33 -7.87
N ARG A 57 0.13 10.29 -8.54
CA ARG A 57 -1.26 9.81 -8.45
C ARG A 57 -1.43 8.73 -7.37
N GLU A 58 -0.53 7.77 -7.33
CA GLU A 58 -0.58 6.56 -6.50
C GLU A 58 -0.42 6.91 -5.03
N ILE A 59 0.66 7.57 -4.63
CA ILE A 59 0.97 7.86 -3.22
C ILE A 59 -0.17 8.63 -2.51
N PRO A 60 -0.60 9.82 -2.99
CA PRO A 60 -1.70 10.53 -2.33
C PRO A 60 -3.07 9.87 -2.60
N GLY A 61 -3.23 9.16 -3.72
CA GLY A 61 -4.45 8.40 -4.02
C GLY A 61 -4.66 7.26 -3.03
N ALA A 62 -3.61 6.51 -2.73
CA ALA A 62 -3.61 5.40 -1.80
C ALA A 62 -3.90 5.88 -0.37
N ALA A 63 -3.26 6.97 0.06
CA ALA A 63 -3.53 7.57 1.36
C ALA A 63 -4.99 8.01 1.53
N ARG A 64 -5.57 8.69 0.53
CA ARG A 64 -6.99 9.10 0.56
C ARG A 64 -7.92 7.90 0.57
N ARG A 65 -7.63 6.88 -0.24
CA ARG A 65 -8.45 5.67 -0.35
C ARG A 65 -8.40 4.82 0.92
N ALA A 66 -7.23 4.68 1.55
CA ALA A 66 -7.10 4.06 2.87
C ALA A 66 -7.99 4.75 3.91
N TRP A 67 -7.94 6.08 3.98
CA TRP A 67 -8.76 6.86 4.91
C TRP A 67 -10.25 6.66 4.66
N GLU A 68 -10.68 6.65 3.41
CA GLU A 68 -12.07 6.41 3.04
C GLU A 68 -12.55 5.00 3.43
N ILE A 69 -11.75 3.98 3.12
CA ILE A 69 -12.03 2.59 3.50
C ILE A 69 -12.21 2.48 5.02
N GLU A 70 -11.31 3.11 5.76
CA GLU A 70 -11.31 3.04 7.22
C GLU A 70 -12.47 3.82 7.84
N ARG A 71 -12.79 4.99 7.28
CA ARG A 71 -13.99 5.75 7.61
C ARG A 71 -15.24 4.90 7.45
N GLN A 72 -15.41 4.26 6.28
CA GLN A 72 -16.57 3.41 6.02
C GLN A 72 -16.65 2.23 7.00
N ARG A 73 -15.51 1.61 7.33
CA ARG A 73 -15.45 0.51 8.30
C ARG A 73 -15.89 0.95 9.70
N LEU A 74 -15.48 2.14 10.15
CA LEU A 74 -15.82 2.68 11.46
C LEU A 74 -17.28 3.16 11.52
N THR A 75 -17.77 3.82 10.47
CA THR A 75 -19.18 4.23 10.37
C THR A 75 -20.12 3.02 10.44
N ARG A 76 -19.80 1.92 9.75
CA ARG A 76 -20.58 0.65 9.86
C ARG A 76 -20.58 0.05 11.26
N LYS A 77 -19.62 0.40 12.10
CA LYS A 77 -19.54 0.00 13.52
C LYS A 77 -20.14 1.03 14.47
N GLY A 78 -20.68 2.14 13.97
CA GLY A 78 -21.16 3.25 14.81
C GLY A 78 -20.05 3.98 15.57
N LEU A 79 -18.81 3.94 15.07
CA LEU A 79 -17.64 4.55 15.71
C LEU A 79 -17.18 5.81 14.98
N SER A 80 -16.62 6.76 15.74
CA SER A 80 -15.93 7.93 15.18
C SER A 80 -14.69 7.53 14.39
N VAL A 81 -14.36 8.28 13.34
CA VAL A 81 -13.10 8.15 12.59
C VAL A 81 -11.86 8.40 13.45
N TRP A 82 -12.02 9.14 14.56
CA TRP A 82 -10.96 9.42 15.54
C TRP A 82 -10.87 8.35 16.64
N SER A 83 -11.63 7.26 16.52
CA SER A 83 -11.55 6.15 17.46
C SER A 83 -10.17 5.51 17.47
N LEU A 84 -9.73 5.01 18.62
CA LEU A 84 -8.55 4.14 18.75
C LEU A 84 -8.67 2.86 17.92
N GLN A 85 -9.87 2.51 17.43
CA GLN A 85 -10.04 1.41 16.50
C GLN A 85 -9.60 1.74 15.07
N ASN A 86 -9.34 3.00 14.73
CA ASN A 86 -8.85 3.40 13.41
C ASN A 86 -7.42 2.89 13.21
N GLU A 87 -7.26 1.93 12.30
CA GLU A 87 -5.98 1.29 12.03
C GLU A 87 -4.96 2.22 11.36
N ALA A 88 -5.42 3.23 10.62
CA ALA A 88 -4.52 4.23 10.05
C ALA A 88 -3.94 5.09 11.16
N LEU A 89 -4.79 5.57 12.08
CA LEU A 89 -4.34 6.34 13.24
C LEU A 89 -3.41 5.54 14.14
N GLN A 90 -3.71 4.27 14.41
CA GLN A 90 -2.80 3.38 15.15
C GLN A 90 -1.40 3.35 14.50
N SER A 91 -1.32 3.15 13.19
CA SER A 91 -0.04 3.12 12.47
C SER A 91 0.68 4.48 12.54
N TYR A 92 -0.04 5.60 12.40
CA TYR A 92 0.57 6.92 12.50
C TYR A 92 1.05 7.27 13.92
N VAL A 93 0.35 6.80 14.96
CA VAL A 93 0.83 6.93 16.34
C VAL A 93 2.13 6.16 16.54
N ILE A 94 2.24 4.93 16.00
CA ILE A 94 3.49 4.17 16.05
C ILE A 94 4.61 4.91 15.31
N THR A 95 4.33 5.46 14.12
CA THR A 95 5.30 6.30 13.38
C THR A 95 5.76 7.49 14.21
N LEU A 96 4.82 8.21 14.84
CA LEU A 96 5.12 9.39 15.66
C LEU A 96 5.98 9.02 16.87
N VAL A 97 5.71 7.91 17.54
CA VAL A 97 6.54 7.42 18.65
C VAL A 97 7.93 7.03 18.16
N LEU A 98 8.04 6.30 17.05
CA LEU A 98 9.33 5.82 16.52
C LEU A 98 10.19 6.98 15.99
N GLN A 99 9.68 7.73 15.01
CA GLN A 99 10.43 8.83 14.39
C GLN A 99 10.58 10.02 15.34
N GLY A 100 9.57 10.31 16.16
CA GLY A 100 9.66 11.30 17.22
C GLY A 100 10.68 10.92 18.29
N GLY A 101 10.74 9.65 18.69
CA GLY A 101 11.78 9.15 19.59
C GLY A 101 13.20 9.32 19.04
N LEU A 102 13.39 9.04 17.74
CA LEU A 102 14.68 9.29 17.07
C LEU A 102 15.04 10.78 17.02
N LEU A 103 14.07 11.66 16.75
CA LEU A 103 14.28 13.11 16.77
C LEU A 103 14.60 13.63 18.17
N LEU A 104 13.95 13.09 19.21
CA LEU A 104 14.24 13.44 20.60
C LEU A 104 15.63 12.96 21.03
N ALA A 105 16.05 11.77 20.58
CA ALA A 105 17.35 11.19 20.94
C ALA A 105 18.53 11.82 20.20
N PHE A 106 18.36 12.15 18.91
CA PHE A 106 19.46 12.59 18.03
C PHE A 106 19.31 14.03 17.52
N GLY A 107 18.23 14.72 17.91
CA GLY A 107 17.96 16.10 17.51
C GLY A 107 17.52 16.24 16.05
N TRP A 108 17.43 17.50 15.61
CA TRP A 108 16.98 17.88 14.26
C TRP A 108 17.85 17.32 13.13
N VAL A 109 19.10 16.93 13.43
CA VAL A 109 20.02 16.29 12.48
C VAL A 109 19.42 15.01 11.90
N MET A 110 18.51 14.34 12.62
CA MET A 110 17.83 13.13 12.16
C MET A 110 16.80 13.39 11.04
N LEU A 111 16.29 14.62 10.88
CA LEU A 111 15.27 14.97 9.88
C LEU A 111 15.66 14.59 8.45
N PRO A 112 16.82 15.00 7.88
CA PRO A 112 17.20 14.63 6.52
C PRO A 112 17.30 13.12 6.33
N PHE A 113 17.79 12.37 7.32
CA PHE A 113 17.89 10.91 7.25
C PHE A 113 16.52 10.25 7.19
N LEU A 114 15.57 10.70 8.02
CA LEU A 114 14.19 10.20 8.02
C LEU A 114 13.48 10.54 6.70
N LEU A 115 13.69 11.74 6.15
CA LEU A 115 13.10 12.14 4.87
C LEU A 115 13.62 11.27 3.73
N ILE A 116 14.93 11.06 3.63
CA ILE A 116 15.55 10.21 2.61
C ILE A 116 15.08 8.76 2.76
N HIS A 117 15.08 8.23 3.99
CA HIS A 117 14.61 6.88 4.30
C HIS A 117 13.16 6.66 3.88
N ASN A 118 12.25 7.56 4.28
CA ASN A 118 10.82 7.44 3.96
C ASN A 118 10.60 7.55 2.45
N PHE A 119 11.24 8.53 1.81
CA PHE A 119 11.17 8.71 0.37
C PHE A 119 11.63 7.47 -0.40
N PHE A 120 12.80 6.92 -0.04
CA PHE A 120 13.33 5.73 -0.71
C PHE A 120 12.41 4.52 -0.52
N SER A 121 11.89 4.35 0.70
CA SER A 121 10.93 3.27 1.02
C SER A 121 9.66 3.38 0.18
N TRP A 122 9.09 4.59 0.04
CA TRP A 122 7.92 4.83 -0.79
C TRP A 122 8.24 4.61 -2.27
N TRP A 123 9.37 5.13 -2.73
CA TRP A 123 9.80 5.00 -4.12
C TRP A 123 9.96 3.55 -4.57
N VAL A 124 10.56 2.69 -3.73
CA VAL A 124 10.72 1.26 -4.03
C VAL A 124 9.36 0.58 -4.15
N LEU A 125 8.43 0.87 -3.24
CA LEU A 125 7.10 0.26 -3.24
C LEU A 125 6.25 0.74 -4.43
N THR A 126 6.25 2.05 -4.69
CA THR A 126 5.61 2.63 -5.88
C THR A 126 6.23 2.07 -7.17
N SER A 127 7.54 1.84 -7.22
CA SER A 127 8.20 1.23 -8.38
C SER A 127 7.76 -0.22 -8.59
N ALA A 128 7.58 -0.99 -7.51
CA ALA A 128 7.03 -2.34 -7.59
C ALA A 128 5.61 -2.32 -8.16
N ASN A 129 4.71 -1.51 -7.57
CA ASN A 129 3.34 -1.34 -8.06
C ASN A 129 3.31 -0.92 -9.54
N TYR A 130 4.18 0.02 -9.93
CA TYR A 130 4.27 0.49 -11.30
C TYR A 130 4.60 -0.64 -12.27
N ILE A 131 5.65 -1.41 -11.99
CA ILE A 131 6.10 -2.51 -12.87
C ILE A 131 5.09 -3.65 -12.87
N GLU A 132 4.56 -4.02 -11.72
CA GLU A 132 3.68 -5.17 -11.54
C GLU A 132 2.30 -4.97 -12.17
N HIS A 133 1.86 -3.72 -12.37
CA HIS A 133 0.54 -3.42 -12.93
C HIS A 133 0.55 -2.59 -14.22
N TYR A 134 1.72 -2.38 -14.83
CA TYR A 134 1.83 -1.47 -15.96
C TYR A 134 0.97 -1.89 -17.16
N GLY A 135 0.02 -1.02 -17.53
CA GLY A 135 -0.77 -1.17 -18.76
C GLY A 135 -1.81 -2.28 -18.71
N LEU A 136 -2.08 -2.86 -17.53
CA LEU A 136 -3.08 -3.91 -17.34
C LEU A 136 -4.44 -3.29 -17.03
N LEU A 137 -5.49 -3.81 -17.65
CA LEU A 137 -6.86 -3.33 -17.49
C LEU A 137 -7.84 -4.49 -17.59
N ARG A 138 -8.64 -4.67 -16.54
CA ARG A 138 -9.76 -5.59 -16.49
C ARG A 138 -10.90 -5.11 -17.36
N GLU A 139 -11.53 -6.04 -18.06
CA GLU A 139 -12.71 -5.74 -18.85
C GLU A 139 -13.91 -5.42 -17.94
N LYS A 140 -14.67 -4.39 -18.33
CA LYS A 140 -15.94 -4.02 -17.69
C LYS A 140 -17.08 -4.70 -18.43
N GLN A 141 -17.82 -5.54 -17.74
CA GLN A 141 -18.93 -6.32 -18.27
C GLN A 141 -20.16 -5.43 -18.52
N PRO A 142 -21.13 -5.90 -19.33
CA PRO A 142 -22.37 -5.16 -19.61
C PRO A 142 -23.20 -4.80 -18.37
N ASP A 143 -23.06 -5.56 -17.27
CA ASP A 143 -23.72 -5.29 -15.99
C ASP A 143 -23.02 -4.17 -15.17
N GLY A 144 -21.94 -3.60 -15.69
CA GLY A 144 -21.16 -2.54 -15.07
C GLY A 144 -20.09 -3.00 -14.07
N LYS A 145 -19.92 -4.32 -13.85
CA LYS A 145 -18.87 -4.86 -12.97
C LYS A 145 -17.62 -5.22 -13.78
N TYR A 146 -16.47 -5.18 -13.11
CA TYR A 146 -15.24 -5.70 -13.70
C TYR A 146 -15.20 -7.22 -13.61
N GLU A 147 -14.62 -7.87 -14.62
CA GLU A 147 -14.32 -9.31 -14.57
C GLU A 147 -13.49 -9.66 -13.35
N ARG A 148 -13.51 -10.91 -12.86
CA ARG A 148 -12.72 -11.29 -11.68
C ARG A 148 -11.22 -11.08 -11.93
N CYS A 149 -10.46 -10.68 -10.91
CA CYS A 149 -8.99 -10.68 -11.00
C CYS A 149 -8.46 -12.06 -11.38
N GLN A 150 -7.46 -12.10 -12.24
CA GLN A 150 -6.87 -13.30 -12.86
C GLN A 150 -5.35 -13.10 -12.93
N PRO A 151 -4.56 -14.17 -13.11
CA PRO A 151 -3.10 -14.05 -13.15
C PRO A 151 -2.54 -13.04 -14.17
N HIS A 152 -3.22 -12.81 -15.30
CA HIS A 152 -2.79 -11.84 -16.31
C HIS A 152 -3.07 -10.37 -15.93
N HIS A 153 -3.72 -10.11 -14.80
CA HIS A 153 -3.93 -8.77 -14.24
C HIS A 153 -2.75 -8.29 -13.37
N SER A 154 -1.63 -9.02 -13.42
CA SER A 154 -0.35 -8.60 -12.87
C SER A 154 0.82 -9.20 -13.66
N TRP A 155 1.93 -8.48 -13.72
CA TRP A 155 3.19 -8.99 -14.23
C TRP A 155 3.95 -9.77 -13.15
N ASN A 156 4.68 -10.81 -13.57
CA ASN A 156 5.54 -11.60 -12.69
C ASN A 156 7.01 -11.55 -13.15
N ALA A 157 7.94 -11.69 -12.21
CA ALA A 157 9.33 -12.03 -12.48
C ALA A 157 9.75 -13.30 -11.73
N ASN A 158 10.20 -14.31 -12.47
CA ASN A 158 10.48 -15.65 -11.94
C ASN A 158 11.95 -15.87 -11.50
N HIS A 159 12.65 -14.80 -11.11
CA HIS A 159 14.06 -14.88 -10.72
C HIS A 159 14.21 -15.40 -9.28
N LYS A 160 14.94 -16.51 -9.10
CA LYS A 160 15.06 -17.20 -7.79
C LYS A 160 15.58 -16.29 -6.67
N TYR A 161 16.66 -15.57 -6.90
CA TYR A 161 17.30 -14.73 -5.87
C TYR A 161 16.42 -13.57 -5.43
N SER A 162 15.88 -12.83 -6.39
CA SER A 162 14.99 -11.70 -6.10
C SER A 162 13.66 -12.15 -5.48
N ASN A 163 13.13 -13.32 -5.86
CA ASN A 163 11.98 -13.91 -5.18
C ASN A 163 12.30 -14.30 -3.73
N LEU A 164 13.47 -14.88 -3.44
CA LEU A 164 13.83 -15.16 -2.04
C LEU A 164 13.99 -13.88 -1.22
N LEU A 165 14.68 -12.88 -1.76
CA LEU A 165 14.96 -11.61 -1.07
C LEU A 165 13.70 -10.78 -0.85
N LEU A 166 12.78 -10.75 -1.81
CA LEU A 166 11.53 -10.00 -1.76
C LEU A 166 10.34 -10.87 -1.29
N PHE A 167 10.60 -12.02 -0.67
CA PHE A 167 9.55 -12.93 -0.16
C PHE A 167 8.46 -13.28 -1.20
N HIS A 168 8.89 -13.57 -2.42
CA HIS A 168 8.09 -13.93 -3.58
C HIS A 168 7.17 -12.82 -4.10
N LEU A 169 7.42 -11.56 -3.73
CA LEU A 169 6.67 -10.41 -4.25
C LEU A 169 6.59 -10.43 -5.78
N GLN A 170 7.65 -10.88 -6.44
CA GLN A 170 7.71 -10.94 -7.90
C GLN A 170 6.80 -12.00 -8.54
N ARG A 171 6.20 -12.92 -7.77
CA ARG A 171 5.09 -13.77 -8.23
C ARG A 171 3.76 -13.10 -7.89
N HIS A 172 3.62 -11.88 -8.37
CA HIS A 172 2.53 -10.99 -8.01
C HIS A 172 1.14 -11.52 -8.36
N SER A 173 1.02 -12.31 -9.42
CA SER A 173 -0.23 -12.98 -9.79
C SER A 173 -0.74 -13.92 -8.70
N ASP A 174 0.15 -14.68 -8.07
CA ASP A 174 -0.21 -15.57 -6.96
C ASP A 174 -0.55 -14.76 -5.70
N HIS A 175 0.04 -13.59 -5.54
CA HIS A 175 -0.24 -12.67 -4.45
C HIS A 175 -1.64 -12.04 -4.54
N HIS A 176 -2.20 -11.88 -5.75
CA HIS A 176 -3.57 -11.40 -5.99
C HIS A 176 -4.66 -12.47 -6.06
N ALA A 177 -4.28 -13.76 -6.04
CA ALA A 177 -5.20 -14.89 -6.20
C ALA A 177 -6.04 -15.21 -4.95
#